data_AF-A0A918YIG2-F1
#
_entry.id   AF-A0A918YIG2-F1
#
_cell.length_a   1.000
_cell.length_b   1.000
_cell.length_c   1.000
_cell.angle_alpha   90.00
_cell.angle_beta   90.00
_cell.angle_gamma   90.00
#
_symmetry.space_group_name_H-M   'P 1'
#
loop_
_entity.id
_entity.type
_entity.pdbx_description
1 polymer ?
#
loop_
_entity_poly.entity_id
_entity_poly.type
_entity_poly.pdbx_seq_one_letter_code
_entity_poly.pdbx_strand_id
1 'polypeptide(L)'
;MSGGRQQRVAIARALVKRPKVLLADEPTGNLDEGMRDEIMDVLERLWKEHGLTFIMVTHDSSIAKKAPRLAIIRKGKITVKENAGA
;
A
#
# COMPACT_ATOMS: atom_id res chain seq x y z
N MET A 1 -18.41 -6.45 -11.47
CA MET A 1 -17.07 -6.92 -11.02
C MET A 1 -17.02 -6.80 -9.50
N SER A 2 -16.46 -7.76 -8.77
CA SER A 2 -16.24 -7.60 -7.32
C SER A 2 -15.22 -6.49 -7.06
N GLY A 3 -15.26 -5.86 -5.88
CA GLY A 3 -14.31 -4.79 -5.48
C GLY A 3 -12.85 -5.22 -5.67
N GLY A 4 -12.50 -6.43 -5.24
CA GLY A 4 -11.15 -6.98 -5.44
C GLY A 4 -10.73 -7.17 -6.91
N ARG A 5 -11.66 -7.39 -7.85
CA ARG A 5 -11.34 -7.44 -9.30
C ARG A 5 -11.07 -6.05 -9.86
N GLN A 6 -11.88 -5.06 -9.49
CA GLN A 6 -11.67 -3.66 -9.92
C GLN A 6 -10.33 -3.13 -9.41
N GLN A 7 -9.95 -3.54 -8.20
CA GLN A 7 -8.70 -3.14 -7.60
C GLN A 7 -7.47 -3.77 -8.24
N ARG A 8 -7.50 -5.08 -8.54
CA ARG A 8 -6.44 -5.74 -9.31
C ARG A 8 -6.22 -5.08 -10.67
N VAL A 9 -7.30 -4.69 -11.36
CA VAL A 9 -7.22 -3.94 -12.62
C VAL A 9 -6.61 -2.55 -12.40
N ALA A 10 -6.97 -1.85 -11.33
CA ALA A 10 -6.39 -0.54 -11.00
C ALA A 10 -4.88 -0.64 -10.71
N ILE A 11 -4.44 -1.68 -10.00
CA ILE A 11 -3.02 -1.96 -9.73
C ILE A 11 -2.28 -2.26 -11.02
N ALA A 12 -2.81 -3.16 -11.86
CA ALA A 12 -2.21 -3.48 -13.15
C ALA A 12 -2.07 -2.24 -14.06
N ARG A 13 -3.11 -1.39 -14.09
CA ARG A 13 -3.09 -0.12 -14.82
C ARG A 13 -2.01 0.84 -14.30
N ALA A 14 -1.83 0.91 -12.99
CA ALA A 14 -0.80 1.76 -12.38
C ALA A 14 0.62 1.28 -12.72
N LEU A 15 0.80 -0.04 -12.86
CA LEU A 15 2.11 -0.65 -13.12
C LEU A 15 2.49 -0.77 -14.60
N VAL A 16 1.55 -0.67 -15.53
CA VAL A 16 1.83 -0.88 -16.97
C VAL A 16 2.95 0.02 -17.50
N LYS A 17 3.10 1.22 -16.93
CA LYS A 17 4.13 2.20 -17.30
C LYS A 17 5.46 2.02 -16.55
N ARG A 18 5.60 0.99 -15.72
CA ARG A 18 6.76 0.75 -14.85
C ARG A 18 7.18 2.01 -14.07
N PRO A 19 6.28 2.60 -13.27
CA PRO A 19 6.55 3.85 -12.60
C PRO A 19 7.68 3.67 -11.58
N LYS A 20 8.48 4.72 -11.37
CA LYS A 20 9.48 4.75 -10.29
C LYS A 20 8.84 4.87 -8.90
N VAL A 21 7.64 5.47 -8.84
CA VAL A 21 6.90 5.71 -7.61
C VAL A 21 5.43 5.34 -7.81
N LEU A 22 4.87 4.56 -6.89
CA LEU A 22 3.46 4.22 -6.84
C LEU A 22 2.86 4.80 -5.56
N LEU A 23 1.86 5.67 -5.71
CA LEU A 23 1.08 6.24 -4.62
C LEU A 23 -0.26 5.50 -4.54
N ALA A 24 -0.57 4.95 -3.37
CA ALA A 24 -1.83 4.27 -3.09
C ALA A 24 -2.54 4.96 -1.93
N ASP A 25 -3.64 5.67 -2.24
CA ASP A 25 -4.46 6.35 -1.23
C ASP A 25 -5.62 5.44 -0.82
N GLU A 26 -5.60 5.00 0.45
CA GLU A 26 -6.56 4.07 1.05
C GLU A 26 -6.94 2.90 0.12
N PRO A 27 -5.96 2.14 -0.40
CA PRO A 27 -6.23 1.13 -1.41
C PRO A 27 -7.25 0.12 -0.87
N THR A 28 -7.20 -0.26 0.40
CA THR A 28 -8.01 -1.33 0.97
C THR A 28 -9.29 -0.86 1.66
N GLY A 29 -9.66 0.43 1.54
CA GLY A 29 -10.71 1.08 2.33
C GLY A 29 -12.14 0.53 2.17
N ASN A 30 -12.41 -0.33 1.18
CA ASN A 30 -13.72 -0.93 0.91
C ASN A 30 -13.67 -2.46 0.76
N LEU A 31 -12.60 -3.10 1.22
CA LEU A 31 -12.41 -4.55 1.14
C LEU A 31 -12.63 -5.20 2.51
N ASP A 32 -13.17 -6.42 2.49
CA ASP A 32 -13.17 -7.30 3.65
C ASP A 32 -11.72 -7.66 4.07
N GLU A 33 -11.57 -8.17 5.29
CA GLU A 33 -10.27 -8.45 5.91
C GLU A 33 -9.44 -9.45 5.10
N GLY A 34 -10.06 -10.47 4.51
CA GLY A 34 -9.36 -11.48 3.70
C GLY A 34 -8.87 -10.93 2.35
N MET A 35 -9.70 -10.15 1.66
CA MET A 35 -9.33 -9.47 0.41
C MET A 35 -8.25 -8.42 0.62
N ARG A 36 -8.25 -7.76 1.78
CA ARG A 36 -7.25 -6.76 2.15
C ARG A 36 -5.84 -7.37 2.19
N ASP A 37 -5.67 -8.49 2.89
CA ASP A 37 -4.39 -9.18 2.96
C ASP A 37 -3.93 -9.66 1.58
N GLU A 38 -4.82 -10.25 0.78
CA GLU A 38 -4.49 -10.67 -0.61
C GLU A 38 -3.96 -9.49 -1.45
N ILE A 39 -4.60 -8.32 -1.36
CA ILE A 39 -4.16 -7.13 -2.09
C ILE A 39 -2.83 -6.59 -1.56
N MET A 40 -2.62 -6.60 -0.24
CA MET A 40 -1.36 -6.16 0.35
C MET A 40 -0.21 -7.06 -0.07
N ASP A 41 -0.40 -8.37 -0.10
CA ASP A 41 0.61 -9.33 -0.56
C ASP A 41 0.99 -9.09 -2.03
N VAL A 42 0.00 -8.80 -2.88
CA VAL A 42 0.23 -8.45 -4.28
C VAL A 42 1.06 -7.17 -4.38
N LEU A 43 0.70 -6.12 -3.65
CA LEU A 43 1.42 -4.84 -3.66
C LEU A 43 2.86 -4.98 -3.13
N GLU A 44 3.05 -5.75 -2.07
CA GLU A 44 4.38 -6.02 -1.50
C GLU A 44 5.26 -6.81 -2.47
N ARG A 45 4.71 -7.83 -3.13
CA ARG A 45 5.43 -8.58 -4.16
C ARG A 45 5.87 -7.68 -5.31
N LEU A 46 4.96 -6.85 -5.81
CA LEU A 46 5.23 -5.92 -6.92
C LEU A 46 6.29 -4.89 -6.53
N TRP A 47 6.24 -4.39 -5.29
CA TRP A 47 7.26 -3.51 -4.75
C TRP A 47 8.65 -4.17 -4.76
N LYS A 48 8.77 -5.40 -4.25
CA LYS A 48 10.02 -6.17 -4.20
C LYS A 48 10.54 -6.53 -5.59
N GLU A 49 9.67 -6.97 -6.50
CA GLU A 49 10.05 -7.41 -7.86
C GLU A 49 10.48 -6.26 -8.76
N HIS A 50 9.82 -5.10 -8.66
CA HIS A 50 10.06 -3.97 -9.56
C HIS A 50 11.00 -2.90 -8.99
N GLY A 51 11.39 -3.00 -7.71
CA GLY A 51 12.27 -2.02 -7.05
C GLY A 51 11.71 -0.59 -7.07
N LEU A 52 10.38 -0.45 -7.11
CA LEU A 52 9.72 0.85 -7.14
C LEU A 52 9.63 1.46 -5.74
N THR A 53 9.38 2.76 -5.63
CA THR A 53 9.03 3.39 -4.35
C THR A 53 7.52 3.26 -4.15
N PHE A 54 7.09 2.59 -3.08
CA PHE A 54 5.67 2.45 -2.74
C PHE A 54 5.32 3.36 -1.57
N ILE A 55 4.38 4.29 -1.78
CA ILE A 55 3.85 5.18 -0.74
C ILE A 55 2.37 4.86 -0.58
N MET A 56 1.98 4.48 0.63
CA MET A 56 0.61 4.11 0.94
C MET A 56 0.07 4.98 2.06
N VAL A 57 -1.12 5.51 1.86
CA VAL A 57 -1.91 6.20 2.89
C VAL A 57 -2.95 5.21 3.39
N THR A 58 -2.99 5.02 4.72
CA THR A 58 -4.02 4.19 5.35
C THR A 58 -4.29 4.61 6.78
N HIS A 59 -5.53 4.44 7.22
CA HIS A 59 -5.94 4.49 8.61
C HIS A 59 -5.79 3.14 9.34
N ASP A 60 -5.46 2.06 8.63
CA ASP A 60 -5.27 0.73 9.20
C ASP A 60 -3.87 0.59 9.83
N SER A 61 -3.84 0.59 11.17
CA SER A 61 -2.59 0.46 11.92
C SER A 61 -1.89 -0.90 11.76
N SER A 62 -2.62 -1.97 11.42
CA SER A 62 -2.05 -3.30 11.20
C SER A 62 -1.23 -3.33 9.91
N ILE A 63 -1.79 -2.76 8.85
CA ILE A 63 -1.11 -2.60 7.56
C ILE A 63 0.06 -1.63 7.71
N ALA A 64 -0.15 -0.48 8.36
CA ALA A 64 0.87 0.54 8.51
C ALA A 64 2.13 0.03 9.25
N LYS A 65 1.98 -0.93 10.17
CA LYS A 65 3.10 -1.58 10.87
C LYS A 65 3.93 -2.51 10.00
N LYS A 66 3.36 -3.08 8.93
CA LYS A 66 4.10 -3.94 7.97
C LYS A 66 5.09 -3.13 7.15
N ALA A 67 4.90 -1.81 7.02
CA ALA A 67 5.82 -0.95 6.27
C ALA A 67 7.17 -0.78 7.00
N PRO A 68 8.31 -0.78 6.27
CA PRO A 68 9.63 -0.50 6.87
C PRO A 68 9.76 0.91 7.44
N ARG A 69 9.00 1.87 6.89
CA ARG A 69 9.00 3.27 7.31
C ARG A 69 7.55 3.72 7.48
N LEU A 70 7.28 4.41 8.58
CA LEU A 70 5.96 4.91 8.93
C LEU A 70 6.00 6.43 9.13
N ALA A 71 5.19 7.16 8.36
CA ALA A 71 4.93 8.57 8.57
C ALA A 71 3.56 8.76 9.22
N ILE A 72 3.51 9.38 10.40
CA ILE A 72 2.28 9.67 11.13
C ILE A 72 1.98 11.16 10.99
N ILE A 73 0.81 11.49 10.46
CA ILE A 73 0.32 12.86 10.36
C ILE A 73 -0.69 13.11 11.48
N ARG A 74 -0.42 14.09 12.34
CA ARG A 74 -1.32 14.49 13.44
C ARG A 74 -1.31 16.00 13.62
N LYS A 75 -2.49 16.63 13.59
CA LYS A 75 -2.65 18.09 13.72
C LYS A 75 -1.73 18.89 12.78
N GLY A 76 -1.62 18.46 11.52
CA GLY A 76 -0.76 19.10 10.52
C GLY A 76 0.75 18.89 10.72
N LYS A 77 1.18 18.07 11.70
CA LYS A 77 2.59 17.73 11.93
C LYS A 77 2.87 16.29 11.51
N ILE A 78 4.05 16.06 10.95
CA ILE A 78 4.50 14.75 10.50
C ILE A 78 5.60 14.24 11.43
N THR A 79 5.49 12.99 11.86
CA THR A 79 6.57 12.26 12.55
C THR A 79 6.89 11.00 11.77
N VAL A 80 8.17 10.76 11.50
CA VAL A 80 8.62 9.57 10.77
C VAL A 80 9.29 8.60 11.75
N LYS A 81 8.97 7.31 11.60
CA LYS A 81 9.59 6.21 12.33
C LYS A 81 10.12 5.17 11.34
N GLU A 82 11.23 4.55 11.69
CA GLU A 82 11.76 3.38 10.99
C GLU A 82 11.43 2.15 11.82
N ASN A 83 10.81 1.15 11.21
CA ASN A 83 10.50 -0.12 11.85
C ASN A 83 11.70 -1.03 11.65
N ALA A 84 12.44 -1.31 12.72
CA ALA A 84 13.67 -2.10 12.72
C ALA A 84 13.45 -3.62 12.52
N GLY A 85 12.39 -4.05 11.83
CA GLY A 85 11.96 -5.44 11.80
C GLY A 85 11.23 -5.90 10.53
N ALA A 86 11.52 -5.29 9.38
CA ALA A 86 11.07 -5.78 8.08
C ALA A 86 12.26 -6.36 7.28
#